data_AF-I2NVW7-F1
#
_entry.id   AF-I2NVW7-F1
#
_cell.length_a   1.000
_cell.length_b   1.000
_cell.length_c   1.000
_cell.angle_alpha   90.00
_cell.angle_beta   90.00
_cell.angle_gamma   90.00
#
_symmetry.space_group_name_H-M   'P 1'
#
loop_
_entity.id
_entity.type
_entity.pdbx_description
1 polymer ?
#
loop_
_entity_poly.entity_id
_entity_poly.type
_entity_poly.pdbx_seq_one_letter_code
_entity_poly.pdbx_strand_id
1 'polypeptide(L)'
;MEFFLDKDNYCCVKNTANPDEQVIGDFFEGDIQGFDYYVNFLIDIIDQIKNDEIENWQGTGNAHTISITKDKINIFNEFTEMEVTIYDFGYFLSLLYQWKKLIESRKEVSI
;
A
#
# COMPACT_ATOMS: atom_id res chain seq x y z
N MET A 1 -6.45 -10.07 3.09
CA MET A 1 -5.01 -10.01 2.76
C MET A 1 -4.12 -10.45 3.95
N GLU A 2 -3.04 -11.21 3.71
CA GLU A 2 -2.07 -11.68 4.72
C GLU A 2 -0.64 -11.28 4.29
N PHE A 3 0.13 -10.67 5.20
CA PHE A 3 1.51 -10.22 4.95
C PHE A 3 2.52 -11.07 5.72
N PHE A 4 3.65 -11.41 5.09
CA PHE A 4 4.67 -12.27 5.68
C PHE A 4 6.08 -11.93 5.15
N LEU A 5 7.11 -12.36 5.89
CA LEU A 5 8.48 -12.37 5.38
C LEU A 5 8.74 -13.72 4.71
N ASP A 6 9.25 -13.70 3.48
CA ASP A 6 9.68 -14.93 2.82
C ASP A 6 11.00 -15.46 3.42
N LYS A 7 11.49 -16.57 2.85
CA LYS A 7 12.74 -17.23 3.29
C LYS A 7 13.98 -16.32 3.19
N ASP A 8 13.93 -15.30 2.34
CA ASP A 8 15.01 -14.37 2.05
C ASP A 8 14.78 -13.00 2.74
N ASN A 9 13.81 -12.93 3.67
CA ASN A 9 13.38 -11.74 4.41
C ASN A 9 12.80 -10.62 3.53
N TYR A 10 12.25 -10.94 2.36
CA TYR A 10 11.44 -9.99 1.60
C TYR A 10 10.03 -9.91 2.16
N CYS A 11 9.46 -8.70 2.18
CA CYS A 11 8.06 -8.50 2.52
C CYS A 11 7.19 -8.98 1.36
N CYS A 12 6.24 -9.86 1.65
CA CYS A 12 5.38 -10.48 0.66
C CYS A 12 3.91 -10.44 1.11
N VAL A 13 3.02 -10.54 0.12
CA VAL A 13 1.58 -10.64 0.23
C VAL A 13 1.18 -12.04 -0.22
N LYS A 14 0.40 -12.74 0.59
CA LYS A 14 -0.10 -14.05 0.21
C LYS A 14 -1.13 -13.91 -0.91
N ASN A 15 -0.94 -14.67 -1.98
CA ASN A 15 -1.88 -14.74 -3.10
C ASN A 15 -3.33 -14.88 -2.63
N THR A 16 -4.17 -13.97 -3.10
CA THR A 16 -5.60 -13.94 -2.83
C THR A 16 -6.35 -14.45 -4.06
N ALA A 17 -7.55 -15.01 -3.88
CA ALA A 17 -8.41 -15.38 -5.02
C ALA A 17 -9.24 -14.19 -5.54
N ASN A 18 -9.25 -13.07 -4.81
CA ASN A 18 -9.96 -11.85 -5.15
C ASN A 18 -9.06 -10.96 -6.03
N PRO A 19 -9.44 -10.66 -7.28
CA PRO A 19 -8.65 -9.81 -8.18
C PRO A 19 -8.34 -8.42 -7.62
N ASP A 20 -9.26 -7.82 -6.86
CA ASP A 20 -9.04 -6.50 -6.27
C ASP A 20 -7.97 -6.57 -5.18
N GLU A 21 -8.02 -7.62 -4.35
CA GLU A 21 -6.97 -7.86 -3.37
C GLU A 21 -5.63 -8.20 -4.04
N GLN A 22 -5.62 -8.80 -5.24
CA GLN A 22 -4.38 -9.05 -5.98
C GLN A 22 -3.72 -7.74 -6.40
N VAL A 23 -4.46 -6.80 -7.01
CA VAL A 23 -3.92 -5.49 -7.41
C VAL A 23 -3.40 -4.70 -6.19
N ILE A 24 -4.14 -4.72 -5.08
CA ILE A 24 -3.66 -4.09 -3.84
C ILE A 24 -2.38 -4.79 -3.36
N GLY A 25 -2.32 -6.12 -3.38
CA GLY A 25 -1.14 -6.89 -2.96
C GLY A 25 0.09 -6.59 -3.82
N ASP A 26 -0.09 -6.59 -5.13
CA ASP A 26 0.96 -6.27 -6.11
C ASP A 26 1.48 -4.83 -5.92
N PHE A 27 0.62 -3.88 -5.56
CA PHE A 27 1.03 -2.52 -5.20
C PHE A 27 1.93 -2.51 -3.95
N PHE A 28 1.59 -3.29 -2.91
CA PHE A 28 2.44 -3.41 -1.73
C PHE A 28 3.81 -4.03 -2.04
N GLU A 29 3.85 -5.11 -2.82
CA GLU A 29 5.13 -5.77 -3.18
C GLU A 29 5.96 -4.96 -4.18
N GLY A 30 5.32 -4.38 -5.19
CA GLY A 30 5.96 -3.77 -6.35
C GLY A 30 6.36 -2.31 -6.14
N ASP A 31 5.51 -1.52 -5.48
CA ASP A 31 5.66 -0.07 -5.40
C ASP A 31 6.04 0.39 -3.99
N ILE A 32 5.40 -0.15 -2.95
CA ILE A 32 5.81 0.14 -1.56
C ILE A 32 7.07 -0.62 -1.19
N GLN A 33 7.14 -1.89 -1.55
CA GLN A 33 8.25 -2.79 -1.26
C GLN A 33 8.57 -2.81 0.25
N GLY A 34 9.76 -3.25 0.62
CA GLY A 34 10.18 -3.31 2.03
C GLY A 34 10.66 -1.98 2.64
N PHE A 35 10.19 -0.81 2.17
CA PHE A 35 10.67 0.49 2.63
C PHE A 35 9.61 1.26 3.43
N ASP A 36 9.93 1.60 4.67
CA ASP A 36 9.02 2.33 5.57
C ASP A 36 8.76 3.78 5.12
N TYR A 37 9.71 4.39 4.40
CA TYR A 37 9.58 5.75 3.88
C TYR A 37 8.28 5.95 3.10
N TYR A 38 7.99 5.09 2.12
CA TYR A 38 6.82 5.27 1.26
C TYR A 38 5.52 4.95 2.01
N VAL A 39 5.54 3.99 2.95
CA VAL A 39 4.40 3.72 3.85
C VAL A 39 4.06 4.97 4.68
N ASN A 40 5.06 5.56 5.34
CA ASN A 40 4.85 6.75 6.17
C ASN A 40 4.38 7.94 5.33
N PHE A 41 4.92 8.09 4.12
CA PHE A 41 4.49 9.12 3.18
C PHE A 41 3.01 8.97 2.80
N LEU A 42 2.54 7.77 2.46
CA LEU A 42 1.14 7.55 2.13
C LEU A 42 0.20 7.78 3.32
N ILE A 43 0.61 7.40 4.53
CA ILE A 43 -0.15 7.69 5.76
C ILE A 43 -0.30 9.21 5.95
N ASP A 44 0.80 9.95 5.81
CA ASP A 44 0.81 11.41 5.96
C ASP A 44 -0.07 12.11 4.91
N ILE A 45 -0.01 11.67 3.64
CA ILE A 45 -0.90 12.19 2.58
C ILE A 45 -2.38 11.93 2.91
N ILE A 46 -2.72 10.73 3.40
CA ILE A 46 -4.10 10.41 3.80
C ILE A 46 -4.55 11.31 4.96
N ASP A 47 -3.69 11.54 5.94
CA ASP A 47 -4.00 12.41 7.08
C ASP A 47 -4.19 13.88 6.65
N GLN A 48 -3.30 14.41 5.79
CA GLN A 48 -3.44 15.77 5.23
C GLN A 48 -4.75 15.93 4.45
N ILE A 49 -5.14 14.94 3.62
CA ILE A 49 -6.40 14.97 2.87
C ILE A 49 -7.61 14.95 3.80
N LYS A 50 -7.58 14.10 4.83
CA LYS A 50 -8.68 13.98 5.82
C LYS A 50 -8.82 15.21 6.72
N ASN A 51 -7.73 15.96 6.92
CA ASN A 51 -7.71 17.20 7.68
C ASN A 51 -7.96 18.45 6.80
N ASP A 52 -8.36 18.27 5.54
CA ASP A 52 -8.61 19.35 4.58
C ASP A 52 -7.37 20.22 4.27
N GLU A 53 -6.15 19.72 4.53
CA GLU A 53 -4.89 20.44 4.28
C GLU A 53 -4.52 20.43 2.79
N ILE A 54 -4.82 19.32 2.10
CA ILE A 54 -4.73 19.20 0.64
C ILE A 54 -6.01 18.54 0.08
N GLU A 55 -6.36 18.85 -1.16
CA GLU A 55 -7.62 18.38 -1.77
C GLU A 55 -7.52 16.93 -2.28
N ASN A 56 -6.42 16.62 -2.96
CA ASN A 56 -6.13 15.34 -3.56
C ASN A 56 -4.62 15.18 -3.77
N TRP A 57 -4.19 13.94 -3.96
CA TRP A 57 -2.82 13.62 -4.31
C TRP A 57 -2.77 12.42 -5.24
N GLN A 58 -1.78 12.38 -6.14
CA GLN A 58 -1.55 11.25 -7.04
C GLN A 58 -0.04 11.01 -7.21
N GLY A 59 0.35 9.75 -7.30
CA GLY A 59 1.73 9.35 -7.61
C GLY A 59 1.80 8.01 -8.33
N THR A 60 2.76 7.90 -9.24
CA THR A 60 3.06 6.68 -10.00
C THR A 60 4.36 6.07 -9.49
N GLY A 61 4.31 4.79 -9.13
CA GLY A 61 5.45 4.00 -8.71
C GLY A 61 6.07 3.18 -9.85
N ASN A 62 6.50 1.97 -9.53
CA ASN A 62 7.10 1.03 -10.47
C ASN A 62 6.08 0.42 -11.43
N ALA A 63 4.87 0.13 -10.94
CA ALA A 63 3.85 -0.60 -11.68
C ALA A 63 2.45 -0.04 -11.50
N HIS A 64 2.22 0.77 -10.47
CA HIS A 64 0.90 1.29 -10.16
C HIS A 64 0.89 2.80 -9.99
N THR A 65 -0.22 3.41 -10.36
CA THR A 65 -0.58 4.77 -9.97
C THR A 65 -1.60 4.72 -8.85
N ILE A 66 -1.31 5.41 -7.76
CA ILE A 66 -2.24 5.63 -6.65
C ILE A 66 -2.77 7.07 -6.72
N SER A 67 -4.09 7.23 -6.59
CA SER A 67 -4.77 8.52 -6.49
C SER A 67 -5.63 8.54 -5.24
N ILE A 68 -5.52 9.60 -4.45
CA ILE A 68 -6.19 9.74 -3.15
C ILE A 68 -6.99 11.04 -3.16
N THR A 69 -8.28 10.94 -2.88
CA THR A 69 -9.18 12.08 -2.63
C THR A 69 -9.79 11.95 -1.24
N LYS A 70 -10.70 12.84 -0.83
CA LYS A 70 -11.44 12.70 0.43
C LYS A 70 -12.41 11.52 0.46
N ASP A 71 -12.89 11.11 -0.71
CA ASP A 71 -13.97 10.13 -0.82
C ASP A 71 -13.45 8.71 -1.05
N LYS A 72 -12.27 8.58 -1.68
CA LYS A 72 -11.75 7.28 -2.12
C LYS A 72 -10.25 7.30 -2.37
N ILE A 73 -9.70 6.09 -2.38
CA ILE A 73 -8.37 5.77 -2.90
C ILE A 73 -8.57 4.91 -4.16
N ASN A 74 -7.86 5.22 -5.23
CA ASN A 74 -7.78 4.41 -6.44
C ASN A 74 -6.36 3.90 -6.61
N ILE A 75 -6.21 2.61 -6.95
CA ILE A 75 -4.95 2.00 -7.34
C ILE A 75 -5.14 1.43 -8.74
N PHE A 76 -4.39 1.96 -9.69
CA PHE A 76 -4.42 1.54 -11.09
C PHE A 76 -3.12 0.83 -11.44
N ASN A 77 -3.20 -0.36 -12.02
CA ASN A 77 -2.05 -1.11 -12.50
C ASN A 77 -1.75 -0.72 -13.96
N GLU A 78 -0.57 -0.13 -14.18
CA GLU A 78 -0.14 0.44 -15.47
C GLU A 78 0.11 -0.61 -16.55
N PHE A 79 0.27 -1.89 -16.18
CA PHE A 79 0.58 -2.97 -17.11
C PHE A 79 -0.64 -3.80 -17.51
N THR A 80 -1.59 -3.98 -16.59
CA THR A 80 -2.78 -4.81 -16.78
C THR A 80 -4.04 -3.99 -17.01
N GLU A 81 -3.96 -2.67 -16.80
CA GLU A 81 -5.08 -1.72 -16.84
C GLU A 81 -6.20 -2.02 -15.82
N MET A 82 -5.91 -2.88 -14.83
CA MET A 82 -6.84 -3.13 -13.73
C MET A 82 -6.84 -1.95 -12.75
N GLU A 83 -8.04 -1.60 -12.25
CA GLU A 83 -8.24 -0.53 -11.27
C GLU A 83 -9.00 -1.08 -10.06
N VAL A 84 -8.58 -0.68 -8.86
CA VAL A 84 -9.30 -0.93 -7.62
C VAL A 84 -9.63 0.39 -6.95
N THR A 85 -10.90 0.55 -6.59
CA THR A 85 -11.38 1.68 -5.78
C THR A 85 -11.64 1.23 -4.34
N ILE A 86 -11.03 1.91 -3.38
CA ILE A 86 -11.19 1.67 -1.95
C ILE A 86 -11.89 2.88 -1.32
N TYR A 87 -13.09 2.68 -0.81
CA TYR A 87 -13.87 3.72 -0.11
C TYR A 87 -13.62 3.73 1.41
N ASP A 88 -13.16 2.61 1.97
CA ASP A 88 -12.85 2.50 3.39
C ASP A 88 -11.37 2.85 3.65
N PHE A 89 -11.13 4.09 4.05
CA PHE A 89 -9.78 4.55 4.45
C PHE A 89 -9.26 3.80 5.67
N GLY A 90 -10.12 3.38 6.59
CA GLY A 90 -9.72 2.60 7.76
C GLY A 90 -9.14 1.25 7.35
N TYR A 91 -9.77 0.60 6.38
CA TYR A 91 -9.24 -0.62 5.76
C TYR A 91 -7.86 -0.39 5.14
N PHE A 92 -7.71 0.60 4.25
CA PHE A 92 -6.42 0.84 3.59
C PHE A 92 -5.31 1.22 4.57
N LEU A 93 -5.59 2.11 5.53
CA LEU A 93 -4.66 2.45 6.61
C LEU A 93 -4.26 1.21 7.42
N SER A 94 -5.21 0.31 7.72
CA SER A 94 -4.90 -0.92 8.43
C SER A 94 -3.90 -1.80 7.67
N LEU A 95 -3.94 -1.82 6.33
CA LEU A 95 -2.96 -2.52 5.51
C LEU A 95 -1.59 -1.84 5.58
N LEU A 96 -1.54 -0.51 5.43
CA LEU A 96 -0.29 0.26 5.56
C LEU A 96 0.39 0.01 6.92
N TYR A 97 -0.37 0.02 8.02
CA TYR A 97 0.17 -0.26 9.35
C TYR A 97 0.63 -1.71 9.53
N GLN A 98 -0.09 -2.69 8.98
CA GLN A 98 0.33 -4.09 9.01
C GLN A 98 1.63 -4.30 8.21
N TRP A 99 1.74 -3.67 7.04
CA TRP A 99 2.95 -3.71 6.21
C TRP A 99 4.14 -3.03 6.90
N LYS A 100 3.94 -1.86 7.51
CA LYS A 100 4.95 -1.17 8.32
C LYS A 100 5.49 -2.07 9.43
N LYS A 101 4.60 -2.72 10.18
CA LYS A 101 4.98 -3.64 11.27
C LYS A 101 5.80 -4.82 10.76
N LEU A 102 5.49 -5.33 9.56
CA LEU A 102 6.28 -6.38 8.92
C LEU A 102 7.69 -5.92 8.53
N ILE A 103 7.82 -4.70 8.00
CA ILE A 103 9.13 -4.11 7.68
C ILE A 103 9.97 -3.93 8.96
N GLU A 104 9.34 -3.50 10.05
CA GLU A 104 10.00 -3.30 11.34
C GLU A 104 10.48 -4.62 11.95
N SER A 105 9.68 -5.69 11.89
CA SER A 105 10.09 -7.00 12.43
C SER A 105 11.29 -7.60 11.70
N ARG A 106 11.47 -7.30 10.40
CA ARG A 106 12.67 -7.68 9.65
C ARG A 106 13.94 -7.04 10.21
N LYS A 107 13.87 -5.78 10.66
CA LYS A 107 15.02 -5.05 11.20
C LYS A 107 15.48 -5.67 12.53
N GLU A 108 14.56 -6.22 13.32
CA GLU A 108 14.86 -6.87 14.61
C GLU A 108 15.61 -8.20 14.45
N VAL A 109 15.46 -8.88 13.31
CA VAL A 109 16.12 -10.18 13.05
C VAL A 109 17.55 -10.01 12.51
N SER A 110 17.93 -8.81 12.06
CA SER A 110 19.23 -8.54 11.43
C SER A 110 20.37 -8.23 12.43
N ILE A 111 20.31 -8.77 13.66
CA ILE A 111 21.28 -8.53 14.76
C ILE A 111 22.17 -9.75 14.96
#